data_AF-A0A7S2ADD4-F1
#
_entry.id   AF-A0A7S2ADD4-F1
#
_cell.length_a   1.000
_cell.length_b   1.000
_cell.length_c   1.000
_cell.angle_alpha   90.00
_cell.angle_beta   90.00
_cell.angle_gamma   90.00
#
_symmetry.space_group_name_H-M   'P 1'
#
loop_
_entity.id
_entity.type
_entity.pdbx_description
1 polymer ?
#
loop_
_entity_poly.entity_id
_entity_poly.type
_entity_poly.pdbx_seq_one_letter_code
_entity_poly.pdbx_strand_id
1 'polypeptide(L)'
;KVIREHFRILFDACKPLEPAELRRIVEAELRSTEFWRHEGGMFKGSATEQVFDRFDAKPLGVASISQVHRARLRQNAREVVVKVQLPNSKNNFAADLWFIKNVIEMTKGSKNWSYTAVCE
;
A
#
# COMPACT_ATOMS: atom_id res chain seq x y z
N LYS A 1 10.74 0.68 24.48
CA LYS A 1 11.48 1.84 23.91
C LYS A 1 12.31 1.45 22.69
N VAL A 2 13.12 0.38 22.73
CA VAL A 2 13.98 -0.10 21.62
C VAL A 2 13.21 -0.47 20.34
N ILE A 3 12.11 -1.23 20.45
CA ILE A 3 11.33 -1.67 19.28
C ILE A 3 10.74 -0.50 18.48
N ARG A 4 10.21 0.52 19.17
CA ARG A 4 9.64 1.72 18.53
C ARG A 4 10.70 2.49 17.73
N GLU A 5 11.92 2.56 18.24
CA GLU A 5 13.01 3.28 17.57
C GLU A 5 13.51 2.53 16.33
N HIS A 6 13.58 1.20 16.39
CA HIS A 6 13.93 0.39 15.21
C HIS A 6 12.86 0.46 14.12
N PHE A 7 11.57 0.47 14.47
CA PHE A 7 10.51 0.67 13.48
C PHE A 7 10.52 2.07 12.87
N ARG A 8 10.91 3.09 13.63
CA ARG A 8 11.06 4.46 13.11
C ARG A 8 12.08 4.52 11.96
N ILE A 9 13.23 3.87 12.13
CA ILE A 9 14.25 3.76 11.08
C ILE A 9 13.72 3.04 9.83
N LEU A 10 12.92 1.98 10.01
CA LEU A 10 12.28 1.23 8.92
C LEU A 10 11.29 2.09 8.11
N PHE A 11 10.57 3.00 8.76
CA PHE A 11 9.63 3.90 8.09
C PHE A 11 10.31 5.13 7.48
N ASP A 12 11.36 5.66 8.12
CA ASP A 12 12.05 6.87 7.70
C ASP A 12 13.07 6.63 6.56
N ALA A 13 13.55 5.39 6.37
CA ALA A 13 14.54 5.05 5.34
C ALA A 13 13.95 4.70 3.96
N CYS A 14 12.62 4.77 3.80
CA CYS A 14 12.00 4.43 2.52
C CYS A 14 12.21 5.56 1.50
N LYS A 15 12.93 5.25 0.42
CA LYS A 15 13.12 6.18 -0.70
C LYS A 15 11.75 6.50 -1.32
N PRO A 16 11.44 7.80 -1.56
CA PRO A 16 10.25 8.19 -2.31
C PRO A 16 10.14 7.43 -3.65
N LEU A 17 8.93 7.05 -4.04
CA LEU A 17 8.71 6.52 -5.38
C LEU A 17 9.05 7.58 -6.43
N GLU A 18 9.64 7.15 -7.53
CA GLU A 18 9.83 8.03 -8.68
C GLU A 18 8.46 8.55 -9.16
N PRO A 19 8.30 9.85 -9.47
CA PRO A 19 7.00 10.43 -9.80
C PRO A 19 6.25 9.72 -10.92
N ALA A 20 6.97 9.18 -11.90
CA ALA A 20 6.39 8.41 -13.01
C ALA A 20 5.79 7.08 -12.52
N GLU A 21 6.48 6.37 -11.62
CA GLU A 21 6.01 5.10 -11.06
C GLU A 21 4.83 5.31 -10.10
N LEU A 22 4.90 6.36 -9.27
CA LEU A 22 3.80 6.80 -8.43
C LEU A 22 2.54 7.06 -9.27
N ARG A 23 2.66 7.86 -10.35
CA ARG A 23 1.55 8.15 -11.25
C ARG A 23 1.02 6.87 -11.89
N ARG A 24 1.90 5.96 -12.33
CA ARG A 24 1.52 4.68 -12.95
C ARG A 24 0.66 3.83 -12.01
N ILE A 25 1.07 3.67 -10.75
CA ILE A 25 0.35 2.87 -9.75
C ILE A 25 -1.02 3.49 -9.48
N VAL A 26 -1.05 4.79 -9.20
CA VAL A 26 -2.32 5.49 -8.88
C VAL A 26 -3.29 5.44 -10.06
N GLU A 27 -2.82 5.68 -11.29
CA GLU A 27 -3.65 5.58 -12.49
C GLU A 27 -4.21 4.17 -12.70
N ALA A 28 -3.37 3.15 -12.54
CA ALA A 28 -3.80 1.76 -12.71
C ALA A 28 -4.87 1.37 -11.69
N GLU A 29 -4.67 1.73 -10.42
CA GLU A 29 -5.64 1.44 -9.35
C GLU A 29 -6.95 2.18 -9.57
N LEU A 30 -6.90 3.48 -9.87
CA LEU A 30 -8.12 4.27 -10.14
C LEU A 30 -8.92 3.68 -11.31
N ARG A 31 -8.27 3.33 -12.42
CA ARG A 31 -8.93 2.71 -13.59
C ARG A 31 -9.49 1.32 -13.32
N SER A 32 -8.97 0.62 -12.30
CA SER A 32 -9.46 -0.71 -11.94
C SER A 32 -10.83 -0.69 -11.22
N THR A 33 -11.18 0.47 -10.64
CA THR A 33 -12.44 0.66 -9.90
C THR A 33 -13.66 0.61 -10.81
N GLU A 34 -14.78 0.12 -10.28
CA GLU A 34 -16.04 -0.08 -11.01
C GLU A 34 -16.59 1.19 -11.65
N PHE A 35 -16.29 2.35 -11.07
CA PHE A 35 -16.63 3.67 -11.58
C PHE A 35 -16.26 3.85 -13.07
N TRP A 36 -15.12 3.29 -13.51
CA TRP A 36 -14.64 3.42 -14.89
C TRP A 36 -15.15 2.33 -15.83
N ARG A 37 -15.79 1.27 -15.32
CA ARG A 37 -16.27 0.13 -16.14
C ARG A 37 -17.66 0.37 -16.73
N HIS A 38 -18.50 1.19 -16.11
CA HIS A 38 -19.91 1.36 -16.49
C HIS A 38 -20.21 2.60 -17.32
N GLU A 39 -19.43 3.68 -17.20
CA GLU A 39 -19.61 4.88 -18.03
C GLU A 39 -18.71 4.79 -19.28
N GLY A 40 -19.30 4.31 -20.38
CA GLY A 40 -18.67 4.13 -21.70
C GLY A 40 -17.53 5.11 -21.97
N GLY A 41 -16.30 4.57 -21.94
CA GLY A 41 -15.06 5.32 -21.86
C GLY A 41 -14.91 6.41 -22.91
N MET A 42 -15.21 7.65 -22.52
CA MET A 42 -14.75 8.83 -23.24
C MET A 42 -14.44 9.98 -22.29
N PHE A 43 -13.74 9.69 -21.21
CA PHE A 43 -13.09 10.74 -20.43
C PHE A 43 -11.69 10.96 -20.97
N LYS A 44 -11.51 12.06 -21.69
CA LYS A 44 -10.23 12.49 -22.27
C LYS A 44 -9.36 13.08 -21.16
N GLY A 45 -8.37 12.35 -20.66
CA GLY A 45 -7.43 12.81 -19.63
C GLY A 45 -6.89 11.71 -18.73
N SER A 46 -6.06 12.07 -17.74
CA SER A 46 -5.56 11.12 -16.75
C SER A 46 -6.62 10.85 -15.67
N ALA A 47 -6.74 9.62 -15.15
CA ALA A 47 -7.72 9.29 -14.11
C ALA A 47 -7.42 10.06 -12.81
N THR A 48 -6.14 10.28 -12.52
CA THR A 48 -5.68 11.10 -11.39
C THR A 48 -6.19 12.53 -11.49
N GLU A 49 -6.09 13.18 -12.66
CA GLU A 49 -6.53 14.58 -12.87
C GLU A 49 -8.05 14.77 -12.78
N GLN A 50 -8.81 13.69 -12.99
CA GLN A 50 -10.26 13.69 -12.88
C GLN A 50 -10.73 13.51 -11.44
N VAL A 51 -10.01 12.72 -10.66
CA VAL A 51 -10.32 12.49 -9.24
C VAL A 51 -9.76 13.61 -8.36
N PHE A 52 -8.55 14.08 -8.65
CA PHE A 52 -7.80 15.03 -7.84
C PHE A 52 -7.53 16.32 -8.63
N ASP A 53 -7.76 17.48 -7.99
CA ASP A 53 -7.31 18.77 -8.52
C ASP A 53 -5.88 19.11 -8.03
N ARG A 54 -5.40 18.41 -7.00
CA ARG A 54 -4.02 18.44 -6.51
C ARG A 54 -3.59 17.05 -6.03
N PHE A 55 -2.39 16.63 -6.41
CA PHE A 55 -1.76 15.41 -5.90
C PHE A 55 -0.25 15.66 -5.72
N ASP A 56 0.23 15.63 -4.48
CA ASP A 56 1.64 15.94 -4.18
C ASP A 56 2.52 14.69 -4.43
N ALA A 57 3.44 14.80 -5.38
CA ALA A 57 4.40 13.72 -5.68
C ALA A 57 5.35 13.43 -4.51
N LYS A 58 5.64 14.43 -3.67
CA LYS A 58 6.45 14.25 -2.46
C LYS A 58 5.60 13.54 -1.39
N PRO A 59 6.03 12.38 -0.88
CA PRO A 59 5.30 11.71 0.19
C PRO A 59 5.42 12.51 1.51
N LEU A 60 4.37 12.44 2.32
CA LEU A 60 4.37 12.85 3.72
C LEU A 60 5.19 11.90 4.60
N GLY A 61 5.33 10.65 4.15
CA GLY A 61 6.07 9.59 4.85
C GLY A 61 5.62 8.20 4.39
N VAL A 62 5.88 7.19 5.22
CA VAL A 62 5.49 5.80 4.98
C VAL A 62 4.55 5.32 6.08
N ALA A 63 3.59 4.49 5.69
CA ALA A 63 2.68 3.79 6.58
C ALA A 63 2.64 2.31 6.23
N SER A 64 3.12 1.45 7.14
CA SER A 64 3.24 0.00 6.93
C SER A 64 4.01 -0.36 5.65
N ILE A 65 3.33 -0.75 4.58
CA ILE A 65 3.91 -1.15 3.29
C ILE A 65 3.57 -0.16 2.15
N SER A 66 3.24 1.08 2.50
CA SER A 66 2.75 2.10 1.56
C SER A 66 3.36 3.47 1.83
N GLN A 67 3.55 4.26 0.77
CA GLN A 67 3.84 5.68 0.88
C GLN A 67 2.54 6.47 1.05
N VAL A 68 2.64 7.60 1.72
CA VAL A 68 1.49 8.44 2.08
C VAL A 68 1.63 9.77 1.38
N HIS A 69 0.65 10.16 0.57
CA HIS A 69 0.65 11.39 -0.21
C HIS A 69 -0.51 12.29 0.19
N ARG A 70 -0.29 13.60 0.11
CA ARG A 70 -1.36 14.60 0.21
C ARG A 70 -2.02 14.75 -1.15
N ALA A 71 -3.34 14.78 -1.18
CA ALA A 71 -4.10 15.14 -2.36
C ALA A 71 -5.34 15.93 -1.99
N ARG A 72 -5.99 16.52 -2.98
CA ARG A 72 -7.28 17.18 -2.83
C ARG A 72 -8.24 16.69 -3.91
N LEU A 73 -9.44 16.33 -3.48
CA LEU A 73 -10.47 15.81 -4.36
C LEU A 73 -11.06 16.94 -5.21
N ARG A 74 -11.18 16.71 -6.52
CA ARG A 74 -11.76 17.69 -7.45
C ARG A 74 -13.23 17.97 -7.16
N GLN A 75 -14.01 16.94 -6.81
CA GLN A 75 -15.47 17.04 -6.67
C GLN A 75 -15.94 18.05 -5.61
N ASN A 76 -15.19 18.18 -4.51
CA ASN A 76 -15.62 18.96 -3.34
C ASN A 76 -14.48 19.69 -2.64
N ALA A 77 -13.29 19.78 -3.27
CA ALA A 77 -12.10 20.40 -2.72
C ALA A 77 -11.63 19.85 -1.35
N ARG A 78 -12.05 18.63 -0.97
CA ARG A 78 -11.65 18.03 0.31
C ARG A 78 -10.20 17.56 0.25
N GLU A 79 -9.40 17.98 1.23
CA GLU A 79 -8.04 17.45 1.45
C GLU A 79 -8.12 16.01 1.95
N VAL A 80 -7.34 15.14 1.32
CA VAL A 80 -7.28 13.70 1.60
C VAL A 80 -5.85 13.20 1.65
N VAL A 81 -5.69 12.05 2.29
CA VAL A 81 -4.43 11.32 2.34
C VAL A 81 -4.57 10.08 1.47
N VAL A 82 -3.68 9.92 0.49
CA VAL A 82 -3.66 8.78 -0.41
C VAL A 82 -2.51 7.86 -0.03
N LYS A 83 -2.84 6.62 0.34
CA LYS A 83 -1.84 5.57 0.61
C LYS A 83 -1.56 4.81 -0.68
N VAL A 84 -0.33 4.84 -1.13
CA VAL A 84 0.12 4.15 -2.35
C VAL A 84 0.98 2.97 -1.92
N GLN A 85 0.51 1.76 -2.22
CA GLN A 85 1.23 0.52 -1.89
C GLN A 85 2.56 0.47 -2.65
N LEU A 86 3.65 0.11 -1.96
CA LEU A 86 4.97 -0.01 -2.58
C LEU A 86 4.99 -1.16 -3.62
N PRO A 87 5.71 -1.01 -4.74
CA PRO A 87 5.92 -2.07 -5.70
C PRO A 87 6.45 -3.34 -5.02
N ASN A 88 6.05 -4.51 -5.52
CA ASN A 88 6.47 -5.84 -5.02
C ASN A 88 6.08 -6.17 -3.58
N SER A 89 5.43 -5.27 -2.83
CA SER A 89 5.05 -5.54 -1.43
C SER A 89 4.08 -6.72 -1.30
N LYS A 90 3.21 -6.98 -2.29
CA LYS A 90 2.35 -8.18 -2.32
C LYS A 90 3.17 -9.47 -2.39
N ASN A 91 4.18 -9.50 -3.24
CA ASN A 91 5.05 -10.67 -3.41
C ASN A 91 5.91 -10.91 -2.17
N ASN A 92 6.46 -9.83 -1.60
CA ASN A 92 7.23 -9.91 -0.35
C ASN A 92 6.37 -10.44 0.79
N PHE A 93 5.16 -9.91 0.95
CA PHE A 93 4.22 -10.37 1.97
C PHE A 93 3.84 -11.85 1.79
N ALA A 94 3.61 -12.30 0.55
CA ALA A 94 3.35 -13.71 0.27
C ALA A 94 4.55 -14.60 0.60
N ALA A 95 5.77 -14.16 0.30
CA ALA A 95 6.99 -14.87 0.65
C ALA A 95 7.20 -14.96 2.17
N ASP A 96 6.93 -13.87 2.90
CA ASP A 96 6.99 -13.84 4.37
C ASP A 96 6.02 -14.86 4.98
N LEU A 97 4.76 -14.88 4.51
CA LEU A 97 3.77 -15.85 4.97
C LEU A 97 4.15 -17.28 4.62
N TRP A 98 4.70 -17.51 3.42
CA TRP A 98 5.21 -18.82 3.03
C TRP A 98 6.33 -19.27 3.97
N PHE A 99 7.28 -18.39 4.28
CA PHE A 99 8.38 -18.72 5.20
C PHE A 99 7.87 -19.03 6.61
N ILE A 100 6.99 -18.18 7.17
CA ILE A 100 6.38 -18.40 8.48
C ILE A 100 5.66 -19.73 8.53
N LYS A 101 4.87 -20.06 7.49
CA LYS A 101 4.19 -21.35 7.40
C LYS A 101 5.18 -22.52 7.46
N ASN A 102 6.26 -22.48 6.70
CA ASN A 102 7.26 -23.54 6.70
C ASN A 102 7.94 -23.69 8.08
N VAL A 103 8.29 -22.58 8.74
CA VAL A 103 8.84 -22.62 10.09
C VAL A 103 7.84 -23.27 11.07
N ILE A 104 6.56 -22.91 10.99
CA ILE A 104 5.52 -23.53 11.83
C ILE A 104 5.45 -25.04 11.55
N GLU A 105 5.40 -25.48 10.29
CA GLU A 105 5.38 -26.91 9.95
C GLU A 105 6.60 -27.66 10.50
N MET A 106 7.80 -27.08 10.45
CA MET A 106 9.01 -27.67 11.03
C MET A 106 8.90 -27.85 12.56
N THR A 107 8.23 -26.92 13.24
CA THR A 107 8.09 -26.99 14.71
C THR A 107 7.02 -27.97 15.19
N LYS A 108 6.08 -28.40 14.33
CA LYS A 108 5.03 -29.38 14.71
C LYS A 108 5.58 -30.74 15.16
N GLY A 109 6.81 -31.09 14.79
CA GLY A 109 7.48 -32.31 15.28
C GLY A 109 8.07 -32.19 16.70
N SER A 110 8.11 -30.98 17.27
CA SER A 110 8.63 -30.75 18.63
C SER A 110 7.50 -30.86 19.66
N LYS A 111 7.57 -31.89 20.53
CA LYS A 111 6.52 -32.31 21.48
C LYS A 111 6.11 -31.26 22.55
N ASN A 112 6.65 -30.04 22.52
CA ASN A 112 6.43 -28.99 23.52
C ASN A 112 5.74 -27.73 22.96
N TRP A 113 5.23 -27.75 21.73
CA TRP A 113 4.57 -26.58 21.13
C TRP A 113 3.03 -26.66 21.27
N SER A 114 2.47 -26.08 22.32
CA SER A 114 1.01 -25.88 22.43
C SER A 114 0.61 -24.53 21.83
N TYR A 115 0.10 -24.54 20.60
CA TYR A 115 -0.61 -23.39 20.03
C TYR A 115 -2.09 -23.75 19.89
N THR A 116 -2.93 -23.24 20.78
CA THR A 116 -4.38 -23.24 20.58
C THR A 116 -4.70 -22.14 19.60
N ALA A 117 -4.94 -22.52 18.34
CA ALA A 117 -5.55 -21.60 17.38
C ALA A 117 -6.99 -21.33 17.84
N VAL A 118 -7.22 -20.14 18.38
CA VAL A 118 -8.59 -19.61 18.50
C VAL A 118 -8.92 -18.98 17.16
N CYS A 119 -9.64 -19.72 16.33
CA CYS A 119 -10.37 -19.17 15.22
C CYS A 119 -11.85 -19.23 15.60
N GLU A 120 -12.43 -18.07 15.92
CA GLU A 120 -13.88 -17.84 15.84
C GLU A 120 -14.21 -17.30 14.44
#